data_AF-T1HYX7-F1
#
_entry.id   AF-T1HYX7-F1
#
_cell.length_a   1.000
_cell.length_b   1.000
_cell.length_c   1.000
_cell.angle_alpha   90.00
_cell.angle_beta   90.00
_cell.angle_gamma   90.00
#
_symmetry.space_group_name_H-M   'P 1'
#
loop_
_entity.id
_entity.type
_entity.pdbx_description
1 polymer ?
#
loop_
_entity_poly.entity_id
_entity_poly.type
_entity_poly.pdbx_seq_one_letter_code
_entity_poly.pdbx_strand_id
1 'polypeptide(L)'
;MEEKFYFLAFDEGNKKAFLSAFFALLLLLNLPRNSIPSFTREMICSMTLYPSGWYIGWQNKTQKEDLITKGMYRPKNILPTRFQMFNDSIFVALPRFRCGVPFSLGMLDFKDFCKAEPLMYPYPSWFANRYDSDDSVHNAVDLIVDLNGILWVLDTGVINTLTSPKIVDMPRVIGYCLKTAK
;
A
#
# COMPACT_ATOMS: atom_id res chain seq x y z
N MET A 1 32.40 43.08 15.79
CA MET A 1 30.95 42.81 15.66
C MET A 1 30.61 42.00 16.90
N GLU A 2 30.27 42.69 17.98
CA GLU A 2 30.06 42.11 19.31
C GLU A 2 28.57 41.85 19.53
N GLU A 3 28.21 40.60 19.82
CA GLU A 3 26.86 40.24 20.24
C GLU A 3 26.73 40.42 21.76
N LYS A 4 25.82 41.31 22.16
CA LYS A 4 25.34 41.41 23.53
C LYS A 4 24.23 40.37 23.73
N PHE A 5 24.45 39.40 24.63
CA PHE A 5 23.36 38.61 25.21
C PHE A 5 23.17 38.96 26.68
N TYR A 6 21.91 39.19 27.01
CA TYR A 6 21.41 39.85 28.20
C TYR A 6 21.68 39.05 29.47
N PHE A 7 22.25 39.72 30.47
CA PHE A 7 22.25 39.25 31.86
C PHE A 7 20.80 39.25 32.37
N LEU A 8 20.28 38.07 32.70
CA LEU A 8 19.00 37.96 33.41
C LEU A 8 19.21 38.44 34.86
N ALA A 9 18.56 39.55 35.18
CA ALA A 9 18.48 40.10 36.53
C ALA A 9 17.77 39.12 37.46
N PHE A 10 18.31 38.95 38.67
CA PHE A 10 17.68 38.22 39.76
C PHE A 10 16.50 39.04 40.30
N ASP A 11 15.27 38.52 40.14
CA ASP A 11 14.09 38.97 40.88
C ASP A 11 13.75 37.95 41.98
N GLU A 12 13.68 38.43 43.22
CA GLU A 12 13.58 37.63 44.43
C GLU A 12 12.20 36.97 44.63
N GLY A 13 11.18 37.45 43.92
CA GLY A 13 9.80 36.97 44.01
C GLY A 13 9.49 35.66 43.29
N ASN A 14 10.37 35.18 42.39
CA ASN A 14 10.05 34.06 41.50
C ASN A 14 10.97 32.84 41.63
N LYS A 15 11.62 32.69 42.81
CA LYS A 15 12.52 31.58 43.12
C LYS A 15 11.86 30.21 42.89
N LYS A 16 10.56 30.08 43.20
CA LYS A 16 9.82 28.81 43.03
C LYS A 16 9.59 28.43 41.56
N ALA A 17 9.23 29.38 40.70
CA ALA A 17 9.04 29.08 39.28
C ALA A 17 10.39 28.82 38.59
N PHE A 18 11.44 29.52 39.00
CA PHE A 18 12.79 29.27 38.50
C PHE A 18 13.30 27.89 38.91
N LEU A 19 13.15 27.51 40.19
CA LEU A 19 13.47 26.16 40.66
C LEU A 19 12.65 25.09 39.93
N SER A 20 11.36 25.33 39.70
CA SER A 20 10.49 24.41 38.95
C SER A 20 10.94 24.27 37.49
N ALA A 21 11.23 25.37 36.79
CA ALA A 21 11.72 25.36 35.42
C ALA A 21 13.11 24.72 35.30
N PHE A 22 13.99 24.97 36.27
CA PHE A 22 15.32 24.38 36.35
C PHE A 22 15.25 22.87 36.61
N PHE A 23 14.36 22.42 37.51
CA PHE A 23 14.09 21.00 37.73
C PHE A 23 13.47 20.33 36.50
N ALA A 24 12.53 21.00 35.81
CA ALA A 24 11.95 20.49 34.57
C ALA A 24 13.01 20.36 33.46
N LEU A 25 13.90 21.35 33.34
CA LEU A 25 15.00 21.33 32.38
C LEU A 25 16.03 20.24 32.73
N LEU A 26 16.37 20.07 34.01
CA LEU A 26 17.21 18.97 34.49
C LEU A 26 16.57 17.61 34.25
N LEU A 27 15.26 17.47 34.45
CA LEU A 27 14.51 16.26 34.11
C LEU A 27 14.62 15.98 32.61
N LEU A 28 14.41 16.99 31.75
CA LEU A 28 14.53 16.85 30.30
C LEU A 28 15.96 16.52 29.84
N LEU A 29 16.99 17.03 30.52
CA LEU A 29 18.40 16.75 30.22
C LEU A 29 18.86 15.36 30.72
N ASN A 30 18.17 14.79 31.71
CA ASN A 30 18.43 13.46 32.26
C ASN A 30 17.50 12.37 31.70
N LEU A 31 16.52 12.73 30.86
CA LEU A 31 15.83 11.72 30.05
C LEU A 31 16.88 11.07 29.14
N PRO A 32 16.96 9.73 29.08
CA PRO A 32 17.86 9.07 28.16
C PRO A 32 17.54 9.56 26.74
N ARG A 33 18.53 10.14 26.04
CA ARG A 33 18.41 10.61 24.64
C ARG A 33 18.05 9.51 23.62
N ASN A 34 17.72 8.31 24.09
CA ASN A 34 17.42 7.12 23.30
C ASN A 34 15.91 6.86 23.13
N SER A 35 15.04 7.82 23.48
CA SER A 35 13.58 7.67 23.34
C SER A 35 12.99 8.29 22.07
N ILE A 36 13.82 8.72 21.11
CA ILE A 36 13.36 8.81 19.72
C ILE A 36 13.55 7.40 19.14
N PRO A 37 12.49 6.68 18.74
CA PRO A 37 12.65 5.44 18.01
C PRO A 37 13.40 5.77 16.72
N SER A 38 14.71 5.53 16.71
CA SER A 38 15.49 5.51 15.48
C SER A 38 14.90 4.41 14.63
N PHE A 39 14.33 4.76 13.48
CA PHE A 39 13.87 3.78 12.51
C PHE A 39 15.08 2.94 12.12
N THR A 40 15.19 1.73 12.69
CA THR A 40 16.34 0.87 12.38
C THR A 40 16.19 0.42 10.93
N ARG A 41 17.31 0.08 10.29
CA ARG A 41 17.28 -0.50 8.96
C ARG A 41 16.37 -1.73 8.91
N GLU A 42 16.34 -2.55 9.98
CA GLU A 42 15.42 -3.68 10.04
C GLU A 42 13.95 -3.25 10.03
N MET A 43 13.58 -2.20 10.78
CA MET A 43 12.22 -1.66 10.76
C MET A 43 11.83 -1.09 9.40
N ILE A 44 12.75 -0.38 8.71
CA ILE A 44 12.49 0.13 7.35
C ILE A 44 12.25 -1.05 6.40
N CYS A 45 13.13 -2.05 6.42
CA CYS A 45 13.00 -3.23 5.58
C CYS A 45 11.71 -4.00 5.86
N SER A 46 11.29 -4.12 7.13
CA SER A 46 10.04 -4.81 7.50
C SER A 46 8.77 -4.05 7.14
N MET A 47 8.88 -2.79 6.71
CA MET A 47 7.74 -1.96 6.27
C MET A 47 7.79 -1.62 4.78
N THR A 48 8.76 -2.17 4.05
CA THR A 48 8.98 -1.86 2.64
C THR A 48 8.62 -3.04 1.76
N LEU A 49 7.70 -2.83 0.81
CA LEU A 49 7.29 -3.81 -0.20
C LEU A 49 7.32 -3.16 -1.58
N TYR A 50 7.93 -3.82 -2.57
CA TYR A 50 7.92 -3.39 -3.97
C TYR A 50 7.26 -4.47 -4.84
N PRO A 51 5.92 -4.56 -4.85
CA PRO A 51 5.23 -5.50 -5.73
C PRO A 51 5.56 -5.18 -7.19
N SER A 52 5.92 -6.21 -7.95
CA SER A 52 6.28 -6.06 -9.36
C SER A 52 5.48 -7.02 -10.23
N GLY A 53 5.26 -6.64 -11.48
CA GLY A 53 4.57 -7.49 -12.46
C GLY A 53 5.29 -8.80 -12.79
N TRP A 54 6.49 -9.05 -12.27
CA TRP A 54 7.28 -10.25 -12.56
C TRP A 54 6.97 -11.42 -11.63
N TYR A 55 6.47 -11.14 -10.42
CA TYR A 55 6.26 -12.12 -9.34
C TYR A 55 4.77 -12.38 -9.10
N ILE A 56 4.19 -13.19 -9.98
CA ILE A 56 2.79 -13.60 -9.91
C ILE A 56 2.68 -15.08 -9.52
N GLY A 57 1.76 -15.39 -8.61
CA GLY A 57 1.36 -16.73 -8.25
C GLY A 57 0.47 -17.38 -9.31
N TRP A 58 1.11 -18.07 -10.27
CA TRP A 58 0.43 -18.82 -11.33
C TRP A 58 -0.14 -20.15 -10.81
N GLN A 59 -1.28 -20.58 -11.36
CA GLN A 59 -1.86 -21.90 -11.03
C GLN A 59 -1.00 -23.05 -11.57
N ASN A 60 -0.39 -22.86 -12.74
CA ASN A 60 0.54 -23.80 -13.36
C ASN A 60 1.41 -23.07 -14.40
N LYS A 61 2.47 -23.73 -14.88
CA LYS A 61 3.40 -23.13 -15.86
C LYS A 61 2.72 -22.82 -17.19
N THR A 62 1.82 -23.70 -17.64
CA THR A 62 1.08 -23.55 -18.91
C THR A 62 0.24 -22.28 -18.94
N GLN A 63 -0.43 -21.93 -17.84
CA GLN A 63 -1.22 -20.69 -17.72
C GLN A 63 -0.38 -19.45 -18.03
N LYS A 64 0.85 -19.39 -17.49
CA LYS A 64 1.75 -18.26 -17.73
C LYS A 64 2.10 -18.17 -19.21
N GLU A 65 2.51 -19.28 -19.82
CA GLU A 65 2.90 -19.35 -21.24
C GLU A 65 1.75 -18.99 -22.18
N ASP A 66 0.54 -19.46 -21.89
CA ASP A 66 -0.68 -19.13 -22.63
C ASP A 66 -0.97 -17.62 -22.60
N LEU A 67 -0.87 -17.00 -21.42
CA LEU A 67 -1.11 -15.57 -21.27
C LEU A 67 -0.02 -14.72 -21.93
N ILE A 68 1.23 -15.18 -21.95
CA ILE A 68 2.31 -14.55 -22.72
C ILE A 68 1.99 -14.61 -24.21
N THR A 69 1.63 -15.79 -24.71
CA THR A 69 1.34 -16.03 -26.14
C THR A 69 0.15 -15.20 -26.62
N LYS A 70 -0.90 -15.09 -25.78
CA LYS A 70 -2.07 -14.23 -26.04
C LYS A 70 -1.79 -12.74 -25.86
N GLY A 71 -0.60 -12.35 -25.41
CA GLY A 71 -0.26 -10.97 -25.08
C GLY A 71 -0.98 -10.39 -23.85
N MET A 72 -1.66 -11.25 -23.08
CA MET A 72 -2.43 -10.89 -21.87
C MET A 72 -1.57 -10.81 -20.60
N TYR A 73 -0.29 -11.16 -20.69
CA TYR A 73 0.69 -10.91 -19.63
C TYR A 73 1.94 -10.21 -20.18
N ARG A 74 2.16 -8.98 -19.69
CA ARG A 74 3.33 -8.14 -19.97
C ARG A 74 3.75 -7.48 -18.66
N PRO A 75 4.74 -8.04 -17.93
CA PRO A 75 5.15 -7.58 -16.60
C PRO A 75 5.36 -6.07 -16.46
N LYS A 76 6.05 -5.47 -17.44
CA LYS A 76 6.34 -4.03 -17.50
C LYS A 76 5.09 -3.12 -17.56
N ASN A 77 3.93 -3.69 -17.88
CA ASN A 77 2.67 -2.96 -17.98
C ASN A 77 1.82 -3.08 -16.71
N ILE A 78 2.23 -3.91 -15.75
CA ILE A 78 1.52 -4.12 -14.49
C ILE A 78 2.02 -3.06 -13.52
N LEU A 79 1.15 -2.10 -13.22
CA LEU A 79 1.46 -0.96 -12.36
C LEU A 79 0.55 -0.98 -11.13
N PRO A 80 1.08 -1.33 -9.95
CA PRO A 80 0.39 -1.13 -8.68
C PRO A 80 0.12 0.36 -8.44
N THR A 81 -1.14 0.71 -8.15
CA THR A 81 -1.54 2.12 -7.96
C THR A 81 -2.21 2.41 -6.63
N ARG A 82 -2.91 1.43 -6.06
CA ARG A 82 -3.61 1.56 -4.78
C ARG A 82 -3.38 0.33 -3.92
N PHE A 83 -3.25 0.54 -2.62
CA PHE A 83 -3.12 -0.52 -1.62
C PHE A 83 -4.13 -0.34 -0.50
N GLN A 84 -4.66 -1.45 0.00
CA GLN A 84 -5.44 -1.49 1.23
C GLN A 84 -5.03 -2.69 2.06
N MET A 85 -4.85 -2.49 3.37
CA MET A 85 -4.48 -3.54 4.31
C MET A 85 -5.69 -4.04 5.07
N PHE A 86 -5.75 -5.34 5.32
CA PHE A 86 -6.68 -5.95 6.26
C PHE A 86 -6.02 -7.19 6.87
N ASN A 87 -5.80 -7.18 8.19
CA ASN A 87 -4.98 -8.16 8.89
C ASN A 87 -3.60 -8.32 8.22
N ASP A 88 -3.20 -9.55 7.91
CA ASP A 88 -1.94 -9.89 7.25
C ASP A 88 -2.06 -9.84 5.71
N SER A 89 -3.12 -9.28 5.14
CA SER A 89 -3.32 -9.23 3.68
C SER A 89 -3.24 -7.80 3.17
N ILE A 90 -2.58 -7.63 2.02
CA ILE A 90 -2.55 -6.39 1.27
C ILE A 90 -3.28 -6.61 -0.05
N PHE A 91 -4.32 -5.84 -0.30
CA PHE A 91 -5.02 -5.77 -1.57
C PHE A 91 -4.42 -4.67 -2.43
N VAL A 92 -4.26 -4.96 -3.71
CA VAL A 92 -3.60 -4.07 -4.67
C VAL A 92 -4.46 -3.87 -5.91
N ALA A 93 -4.66 -2.61 -6.30
CA ALA A 93 -5.22 -2.28 -7.60
C ALA A 93 -4.10 -2.29 -8.64
N LEU A 94 -4.33 -3.06 -9.71
CA LEU A 94 -3.49 -3.17 -10.88
C LEU A 94 -4.30 -2.72 -12.10
N PRO A 95 -4.54 -1.41 -12.29
CA PRO A 95 -5.36 -0.94 -13.40
C PRO A 95 -4.83 -1.44 -14.74
N ARG A 96 -5.74 -1.85 -15.63
CA ARG A 96 -5.47 -2.22 -17.01
C ARG A 96 -5.22 -0.99 -17.87
N PHE A 97 -4.22 -0.17 -17.51
CA PHE A 97 -3.81 1.01 -18.28
C PHE A 97 -3.28 0.67 -19.67
N ARG A 98 -2.64 -0.50 -19.80
CA ARG A 98 -2.12 -1.05 -21.05
C ARG A 98 -2.48 -2.54 -21.11
N CYS A 99 -2.49 -3.09 -22.32
CA CYS A 99 -2.71 -4.52 -22.52
C CYS A 99 -1.58 -5.34 -21.85
N GLY A 100 -1.90 -6.52 -21.34
CA GLY A 100 -0.92 -7.39 -20.67
C GLY A 100 -1.01 -7.40 -19.15
N VAL A 101 -2.11 -6.93 -18.57
CA VAL A 101 -2.36 -6.98 -17.12
C VAL A 101 -3.32 -8.15 -16.84
N PRO A 102 -2.84 -9.29 -16.31
CA PRO A 102 -3.61 -10.53 -16.30
C PRO A 102 -4.77 -10.53 -15.29
N PHE A 103 -4.68 -9.72 -14.23
CA PHE A 103 -5.75 -9.46 -13.27
C PHE A 103 -5.68 -8.02 -12.77
N SER A 104 -6.82 -7.41 -12.48
CA SER A 104 -6.88 -6.00 -12.09
C SER A 104 -6.95 -5.80 -10.58
N LEU A 105 -7.37 -6.82 -9.83
CA LEU A 105 -7.39 -6.84 -8.37
C LEU A 105 -6.51 -7.97 -7.87
N GLY A 106 -5.49 -7.62 -7.08
CA GLY A 106 -4.54 -8.56 -6.52
C GLY A 106 -4.53 -8.56 -4.99
N MET A 107 -3.87 -9.57 -4.44
CA MET A 107 -3.57 -9.71 -3.02
C MET A 107 -2.15 -10.26 -2.85
N LEU A 108 -1.45 -9.80 -1.81
CA LEU A 108 -0.19 -10.36 -1.32
C LEU A 108 -0.22 -10.47 0.21
N ASP A 109 0.58 -11.37 0.78
CA ASP A 109 0.68 -11.55 2.23
C ASP A 109 1.68 -10.53 2.81
N PHE A 110 1.28 -9.86 3.90
CA PHE A 110 2.13 -8.90 4.60
C PHE A 110 3.39 -9.57 5.17
N LYS A 111 3.33 -10.87 5.51
CA LYS A 111 4.47 -11.66 6.02
C LYS A 111 5.63 -11.79 5.03
N ASP A 112 5.44 -11.39 3.78
CA ASP A 112 6.49 -11.28 2.78
C ASP A 112 7.29 -9.96 2.89
N PHE A 113 7.18 -9.22 4.00
CA PHE A 113 8.02 -8.06 4.30
C PHE A 113 9.52 -8.38 4.24
N CYS A 114 10.35 -7.39 3.90
CA CYS A 114 11.77 -7.55 3.53
C CYS A 114 12.05 -8.30 2.21
N LYS A 115 11.05 -8.81 1.47
CA LYS A 115 11.25 -9.27 0.10
C LYS A 115 11.12 -8.08 -0.84
N ALA A 116 12.11 -7.94 -1.72
CA ALA A 116 12.05 -6.92 -2.76
C ALA A 116 10.80 -7.11 -3.64
N GLU A 117 10.35 -8.34 -3.88
CA GLU A 117 9.24 -8.63 -4.80
C GLU A 117 8.34 -9.74 -4.21
N PRO A 118 7.33 -9.38 -3.40
CA PRO A 118 6.37 -10.35 -2.86
C PRO A 118 5.55 -11.01 -3.99
N LEU A 119 5.10 -12.24 -3.78
CA LEU A 119 4.23 -12.91 -4.74
C LEU A 119 2.83 -12.29 -4.70
N MET A 120 2.31 -11.92 -5.87
CA MET A 120 0.94 -11.45 -6.01
C MET A 120 0.02 -12.52 -6.58
N TYR A 121 -1.18 -12.61 -6.03
CA TYR A 121 -2.24 -13.49 -6.47
C TYR A 121 -3.47 -12.68 -6.88
N PRO A 122 -4.22 -13.06 -7.93
CA PRO A 122 -5.50 -12.43 -8.21
C PRO A 122 -6.48 -12.64 -7.07
N TYR A 123 -7.27 -11.62 -6.76
CA TYR A 123 -8.29 -11.67 -5.71
C TYR A 123 -9.70 -11.42 -6.27
N PRO A 124 -10.74 -12.12 -5.77
CA PRO A 124 -10.65 -13.32 -4.92
C PRO A 124 -10.12 -14.55 -5.66
N SER A 125 -10.11 -14.51 -7.00
CA SER A 125 -9.61 -15.59 -7.83
C SER A 125 -9.24 -15.11 -9.23
N TRP A 126 -8.57 -15.98 -9.99
CA TRP A 126 -8.37 -15.81 -11.43
C TRP A 126 -9.69 -15.63 -12.19
N PHE A 127 -10.75 -16.33 -11.77
CA PHE A 127 -12.06 -16.28 -12.43
C PHE A 127 -12.70 -14.90 -12.29
N ALA A 128 -12.58 -14.27 -11.13
CA ALA A 128 -13.11 -12.93 -10.86
C ALA A 128 -12.35 -11.79 -11.57
N ASN A 129 -11.31 -12.11 -12.32
CA ASN A 129 -10.50 -11.14 -13.06
C ASN A 129 -10.46 -11.46 -14.56
N ARG A 130 -11.37 -12.28 -15.05
CA ARG A 130 -11.39 -12.67 -16.46
C ARG A 130 -11.73 -11.48 -17.35
N TYR A 131 -11.28 -11.55 -18.60
CA TYR A 131 -11.60 -10.54 -19.60
C TYR A 131 -12.99 -10.75 -20.23
N ASP A 132 -13.52 -11.97 -20.12
CA ASP A 132 -14.66 -12.50 -20.87
C ASP A 132 -15.84 -12.86 -19.97
N SER A 133 -15.98 -12.23 -18.81
CA SER A 133 -17.06 -12.47 -17.86
C SER A 133 -17.58 -11.17 -17.29
N ASP A 134 -18.90 -10.99 -17.36
CA ASP A 134 -19.62 -9.79 -16.90
C ASP A 134 -19.53 -9.59 -15.37
N ASP A 135 -19.17 -10.62 -14.61
CA ASP A 135 -18.99 -10.56 -13.16
C ASP A 135 -17.53 -10.34 -12.75
N SER A 136 -16.64 -10.09 -13.71
CA SER A 136 -15.22 -9.87 -13.43
C SER A 136 -14.91 -8.41 -13.12
N VAL A 137 -13.88 -8.23 -12.31
CA VAL A 137 -13.22 -6.93 -12.14
C VAL A 137 -12.41 -6.64 -13.41
N HIS A 138 -12.89 -5.72 -14.22
CA HIS A 138 -12.31 -5.37 -15.51
C HIS A 138 -11.16 -4.38 -15.37
N ASN A 139 -11.32 -3.30 -14.61
CA ASN A 139 -10.30 -2.29 -14.38
C ASN A 139 -10.50 -1.58 -13.02
N ALA A 140 -10.04 -2.23 -11.95
CA ALA A 140 -9.96 -1.65 -10.61
C ALA A 140 -8.98 -0.48 -10.59
N VAL A 141 -9.48 0.71 -10.25
CA VAL A 141 -8.69 1.95 -10.16
C VAL A 141 -8.54 2.48 -8.74
N ASP A 142 -9.44 2.10 -7.83
CA ASP A 142 -9.35 2.48 -6.43
C ASP A 142 -9.93 1.40 -5.52
N LEU A 143 -9.47 1.38 -4.27
CA LEU A 143 -9.78 0.40 -3.24
C LEU A 143 -9.94 1.11 -1.90
N ILE A 144 -10.99 0.72 -1.16
CA ILE A 144 -11.14 1.08 0.25
C ILE A 144 -11.65 -0.13 1.04
N VAL A 145 -11.09 -0.34 2.23
CA VAL A 145 -11.60 -1.32 3.18
C VAL A 145 -12.36 -0.58 4.26
N ASP A 146 -13.61 -0.95 4.48
CA ASP A 146 -14.44 -0.34 5.50
C ASP A 146 -14.26 -1.02 6.88
N LEU A 147 -14.92 -0.46 7.90
CA LEU A 147 -14.86 -0.96 9.28
C LEU A 147 -15.45 -2.36 9.44
N ASN A 148 -16.32 -2.80 8.52
CA ASN A 148 -16.91 -4.13 8.55
C ASN A 148 -16.01 -5.19 7.91
N GLY A 149 -14.90 -4.78 7.30
CA GLY A 149 -14.02 -5.65 6.53
C GLY A 149 -14.59 -5.97 5.16
N ILE A 150 -15.33 -5.03 4.55
CA ILE A 150 -15.68 -5.10 3.13
C ILE A 150 -14.62 -4.33 2.34
N LEU A 151 -14.02 -5.00 1.36
CA LEU A 151 -13.20 -4.36 0.35
C LEU A 151 -14.10 -3.86 -0.77
N TRP A 152 -14.20 -2.54 -0.88
CA TRP A 152 -14.87 -1.86 -1.96
C TRP A 152 -13.89 -1.57 -3.08
N VAL A 153 -14.26 -1.95 -4.29
CA VAL A 153 -13.47 -1.84 -5.51
C VAL A 153 -14.20 -0.94 -6.49
N LEU A 154 -13.54 0.13 -6.93
CA LEU A 154 -14.03 0.96 -8.02
C LEU A 154 -13.55 0.39 -9.34
N ASP A 155 -14.45 -0.22 -10.10
CA ASP A 155 -14.19 -0.73 -11.44
C ASP A 155 -14.75 0.24 -12.50
N THR A 156 -13.89 0.70 -13.38
CA THR A 156 -14.30 1.65 -14.44
C THR A 156 -14.95 0.97 -15.64
N GLY A 157 -14.76 -0.33 -15.84
CA GLY A 157 -15.20 -1.03 -17.06
C GLY A 157 -14.48 -0.58 -18.34
N VAL A 158 -13.46 0.30 -18.24
CA VAL A 158 -12.67 0.81 -19.38
C VAL A 158 -11.24 0.32 -19.25
N ILE A 159 -10.76 -0.44 -20.23
CA ILE A 159 -9.38 -0.96 -20.25
C ILE A 159 -8.53 -0.21 -21.27
N ASN A 160 -7.21 -0.41 -21.21
CA ASN A 160 -6.20 0.19 -22.09
C ASN A 160 -6.22 1.73 -22.08
N THR A 161 -6.55 2.32 -20.92
CA THR A 161 -6.84 3.76 -20.76
C THR A 161 -5.67 4.68 -21.10
N LEU A 162 -4.42 4.20 -21.07
CA LEU A 162 -3.22 4.96 -21.45
C LEU A 162 -2.74 4.68 -22.88
N THR A 163 -3.47 3.87 -23.66
CA THR A 163 -3.13 3.58 -25.06
C THR A 163 -4.32 3.76 -25.98
N SER A 164 -5.31 2.88 -25.91
CA SER A 164 -6.48 2.88 -26.79
C SER A 164 -7.65 2.43 -25.93
N PRO A 165 -8.33 3.37 -25.25
CA PRO A 165 -9.38 3.05 -24.30
C PRO A 165 -10.48 2.21 -24.95
N LYS A 166 -10.86 1.12 -24.28
CA LYS A 166 -11.96 0.25 -24.71
C LYS A 166 -12.92 0.05 -23.55
N ILE A 167 -14.18 0.44 -23.76
CA ILE A 167 -15.27 0.11 -22.84
C ILE A 167 -15.58 -1.37 -23.03
N VAL A 168 -15.42 -2.15 -21.96
CA VAL A 168 -15.74 -3.58 -21.93
C VAL A 168 -16.96 -3.87 -21.05
N ASP A 169 -17.28 -2.96 -20.14
CA ASP A 169 -18.42 -3.06 -19.25
C ASP A 169 -18.82 -1.66 -18.71
N MET A 170 -19.96 -1.58 -18.02
CA MET A 170 -20.38 -0.39 -17.29
C MET A 170 -19.52 -0.18 -16.03
N PRO A 171 -19.28 1.08 -15.60
CA PRO A 171 -18.64 1.36 -14.32
C PRO A 171 -19.44 0.79 -13.14
N ARG A 172 -18.76 0.18 -12.18
CA ARG A 172 -19.38 -0.48 -11.01
C ARG A 172 -18.56 -0.29 -9.74
N VAL A 173 -19.25 -0.39 -8.61
CA VAL A 173 -18.64 -0.52 -7.28
C VAL A 173 -18.90 -1.93 -6.79
N ILE A 174 -17.85 -2.69 -6.54
CA ILE A 174 -17.92 -4.11 -6.15
C ILE A 174 -17.48 -4.23 -4.69
N GLY A 175 -18.22 -4.98 -3.89
CA GLY A 175 -17.87 -5.25 -2.48
C GLY A 175 -17.51 -6.71 -2.27
N TYR A 176 -16.33 -6.97 -1.71
CA TYR A 176 -15.90 -8.30 -1.28
C TYR A 176 -15.84 -8.37 0.25
N CYS A 177 -16.49 -9.36 0.85
CA CYS A 177 -16.40 -9.61 2.29
C CYS A 177 -15.08 -10.32 2.61
N LEU A 178 -14.14 -9.59 3.23
CA LEU A 178 -12.79 -10.11 3.51
C LEU A 178 -12.78 -11.19 4.59
N LYS A 179 -13.84 -11.28 5.42
CA LYS A 179 -13.99 -12.33 6.44
C LYS A 179 -14.36 -13.69 5.83
N THR A 180 -15.07 -13.69 4.71
CA THR A 180 -15.53 -14.92 4.04
C THR A 180 -14.86 -15.16 2.70
N ALA A 181 -14.05 -14.22 2.21
CA ALA A 181 -13.46 -14.20 0.88
C ALA A 181 -14.49 -14.44 -0.25
N LYS A 182 -15.67 -13.81 -0.11
CA LYS A 182 -16.79 -13.88 -1.07
C LYS A 182 -17.22 -12.48 -1.46
#